data_AF-A0A949ATK7-F1
#
_entry.id   AF-A0A949ATK7-F1
#
_cell.length_a   1.000
_cell.length_b   1.000
_cell.length_c   1.000
_cell.angle_alpha   90.00
_cell.angle_beta   90.00
_cell.angle_gamma   90.00
#
_symmetry.space_group_name_H-M   'P 1'
#
loop_
_entity.id
_entity.type
_entity.pdbx_description
1 polymer ?
#
loop_
_entity_poly.entity_id
_entity_poly.type
_entity_poly.pdbx_seq_one_letter_code
_entity_poly.pdbx_strand_id
1 'polypeptide(L)'
;MKVDFWGHEFEVNMWVGCLGGFLIAIMSSMFGFGGGPFMVPLMTVALGLPMYIVVGSSLLAIFFNTAMGTVRHMQFGNFDLLLFLAMFPAALLGGYLGPQIAKRVSPQVVKRVACAGLLLLALNLLGVY
;
A
#
# COMPACT_ATOMS: atom_id res chain seq x y z
N MET A 1 -18.72 -5.14 -13.67
CA MET A 1 -17.93 -5.48 -14.87
C MET A 1 -17.31 -6.84 -14.61
N LYS A 2 -17.47 -7.79 -15.54
CA LYS A 2 -16.86 -9.11 -15.41
C LYS A 2 -15.41 -8.99 -15.88
N VAL A 3 -14.47 -9.28 -14.99
CA VAL A 3 -13.05 -9.33 -15.29
C VAL A 3 -12.67 -10.80 -15.36
N ASP A 4 -12.38 -11.30 -16.56
CA ASP A 4 -11.86 -12.65 -16.73
C ASP A 4 -10.34 -12.63 -16.51
N PHE A 5 -9.88 -13.48 -15.60
CA PHE A 5 -8.45 -13.72 -15.38
C PHE A 5 -8.24 -15.23 -15.31
N TRP A 6 -7.48 -15.77 -16.25
CA TRP A 6 -7.14 -17.20 -16.31
C TRP A 6 -8.36 -18.15 -16.31
N GLY A 7 -9.47 -17.74 -16.93
CA GLY A 7 -10.70 -18.56 -17.05
C GLY A 7 -11.62 -18.50 -15.84
N HIS A 8 -11.36 -17.60 -14.88
CA HIS A 8 -12.26 -17.28 -13.78
C HIS A 8 -12.84 -15.87 -13.97
N GLU A 9 -14.16 -15.77 -14.09
CA GLU A 9 -14.88 -14.49 -14.13
C GLU A 9 -15.04 -13.91 -12.72
N PHE A 10 -14.50 -12.71 -12.50
CA PHE A 10 -14.71 -11.94 -11.28
C PHE A 10 -15.69 -10.80 -11.54
N GLU A 11 -16.77 -10.74 -10.76
CA GLU A 11 -17.70 -9.61 -10.81
C GLU A 11 -17.14 -8.44 -9.98
N VAL A 12 -16.54 -7.48 -10.69
CA VAL A 12 -15.94 -6.30 -10.06
C VAL A 12 -16.90 -5.13 -10.14
N ASN A 13 -17.20 -4.53 -8.99
CA ASN A 13 -17.92 -3.26 -8.94
C ASN A 13 -16.96 -2.09 -9.18
N MET A 14 -16.90 -1.62 -10.42
CA MET A 14 -15.98 -0.57 -10.86
C MET A 14 -16.21 0.76 -10.13
N TRP A 15 -17.45 1.07 -9.75
CA TRP A 15 -17.76 2.27 -8.97
C TRP A 15 -17.10 2.23 -7.59
N VAL A 16 -17.16 1.09 -6.91
CA VAL A 16 -16.51 0.89 -5.60
C VAL A 16 -14.99 0.95 -5.73
N GLY A 17 -14.43 0.34 -6.78
CA GLY A 17 -12.99 0.35 -7.05
C GLY A 17 -12.46 1.76 -7.35
N CYS A 18 -13.12 2.51 -8.23
CA CYS A 18 -12.73 3.87 -8.60
C CYS A 18 -12.90 4.85 -7.45
N LEU A 19 -14.06 4.85 -6.78
CA LEU A 19 -14.34 5.77 -5.68
C LEU A 19 -13.45 5.45 -4.46
N GLY A 20 -13.33 4.17 -4.10
CA GLY A 20 -12.47 3.72 -3.00
C GLY A 20 -11.00 3.98 -3.29
N GLY A 21 -10.53 3.67 -4.49
CA GLY A 21 -9.16 3.93 -4.93
C GLY A 21 -8.83 5.42 -4.91
N PHE A 22 -9.74 6.28 -5.36
CA PHE A 22 -9.58 7.74 -5.33
C PHE A 22 -9.49 8.28 -3.90
N LEU A 23 -10.39 7.85 -3.00
CA LEU A 23 -10.35 8.25 -1.59
C LEU A 23 -9.05 7.80 -0.90
N ILE A 24 -8.64 6.54 -1.13
CA ILE A 24 -7.39 6.01 -0.60
C ILE A 24 -6.19 6.77 -1.16
N ALA A 25 -6.20 7.14 -2.43
CA ALA A 25 -5.12 7.93 -3.04
C ALA A 25 -5.00 9.31 -2.40
N ILE A 26 -6.11 10.02 -2.18
CA ILE A 26 -6.11 11.31 -1.48
C ILE A 26 -5.55 11.15 -0.08
N MET A 27 -6.11 10.24 0.72
CA MET A 27 -5.67 10.01 2.09
C MET A 27 -4.19 9.63 2.13
N SER A 28 -3.78 8.68 1.29
CA SER A 28 -2.40 8.25 1.19
C SER A 28 -1.45 9.37 0.77
N SER A 29 -1.86 10.26 -0.14
CA SER A 29 -1.03 11.39 -0.55
C SER A 29 -0.90 12.43 0.56
N MET A 30 -1.91 12.57 1.42
CA MET A 30 -1.84 13.46 2.59
C MET A 30 -0.92 12.90 3.67
N PHE A 31 -0.99 11.59 3.95
CA PHE A 31 -0.19 10.93 5.01
C PHE A 31 1.20 10.47 4.53
N GLY A 32 1.48 10.43 3.23
CA GLY A 32 2.80 10.10 2.68
C GLY A 32 3.19 8.61 2.68
N PHE A 33 2.33 7.68 3.10
CA PHE A 33 2.68 6.25 3.23
C PHE A 33 2.36 5.36 2.01
N GLY A 34 1.94 5.93 0.87
CA GLY A 34 1.75 5.22 -0.41
C GLY A 34 0.46 4.37 -0.57
N GLY A 35 -0.31 4.12 0.50
CA GLY A 35 -1.70 3.64 0.41
C GLY A 35 -1.85 2.12 0.38
N GLY A 36 -0.75 1.37 0.47
CA GLY A 36 -0.72 -0.09 0.38
C GLY A 36 -1.63 -0.83 1.37
N PRO A 37 -1.55 -0.52 2.68
CA PRO A 37 -2.44 -1.08 3.70
C PRO A 37 -3.95 -0.98 3.41
N PHE A 38 -4.41 0.00 2.62
CA PHE A 38 -5.83 0.14 2.27
C PHE A 38 -6.15 -0.37 0.86
N MET A 39 -5.21 -0.27 -0.09
CA MET A 39 -5.38 -0.78 -1.46
C MET A 39 -5.60 -2.30 -1.49
N VAL A 40 -4.82 -3.06 -0.72
CA VAL A 40 -4.91 -4.53 -0.71
C VAL A 40 -6.26 -5.01 -0.15
N PRO A 41 -6.77 -4.52 1.00
CA PRO A 41 -8.12 -4.84 1.46
C PRO A 41 -9.23 -4.37 0.52
N LEU A 42 -9.11 -3.19 -0.11
CA LEU A 42 -10.10 -2.73 -1.07
C LEU A 42 -10.23 -3.75 -2.22
N MET A 43 -9.12 -4.17 -2.80
CA MET A 43 -9.14 -5.09 -3.94
C MET A 43 -9.52 -6.53 -3.53
N THR A 44 -9.07 -7.00 -2.36
CA THR A 44 -9.33 -8.38 -1.92
C THR A 44 -10.73 -8.54 -1.33
N VAL A 45 -11.15 -7.63 -0.44
CA VAL A 45 -12.40 -7.75 0.33
C VAL A 45 -13.56 -7.06 -0.39
N ALA A 46 -13.36 -5.85 -0.92
CA ALA A 46 -14.46 -5.10 -1.55
C ALA A 46 -14.68 -5.49 -3.02
N LEU A 47 -13.61 -5.84 -3.75
CA LEU A 47 -13.71 -6.27 -5.16
C LEU A 47 -13.63 -7.80 -5.34
N GLY A 48 -13.35 -8.57 -4.28
CA GLY A 48 -13.32 -10.03 -4.32
C GLY A 48 -12.22 -10.61 -5.23
N LEU A 49 -11.18 -9.83 -5.55
CA LEU A 49 -10.13 -10.25 -6.47
C LEU A 49 -9.16 -11.22 -5.80
N PRO A 50 -8.63 -12.21 -6.55
CA PRO A 50 -7.71 -13.18 -6.00
C PRO A 50 -6.34 -12.55 -5.75
N MET A 51 -5.67 -12.99 -4.68
CA MET A 51 -4.49 -12.32 -4.14
C MET A 51 -3.32 -12.20 -5.14
N TYR A 52 -3.19 -13.14 -6.09
CA TYR A 52 -2.13 -13.10 -7.10
C TYR A 52 -2.27 -11.91 -8.07
N ILE A 53 -3.50 -11.44 -8.35
CA ILE A 53 -3.76 -10.24 -9.17
C ILE A 53 -3.62 -8.99 -8.31
N VAL A 54 -4.15 -9.04 -7.08
CA VAL A 54 -4.17 -7.92 -6.16
C VAL A 54 -2.76 -7.44 -5.84
N VAL A 55 -1.80 -8.35 -5.60
CA VAL A 55 -0.44 -7.96 -5.24
C VAL A 55 0.23 -7.14 -6.35
N GLY A 56 0.15 -7.59 -7.61
CA GLY A 56 0.77 -6.85 -8.73
C GLY A 56 0.09 -5.53 -9.04
N SER A 57 -1.25 -5.53 -9.08
CA SER A 57 -2.04 -4.32 -9.38
C SER A 57 -1.92 -3.24 -8.30
N SER A 58 -1.95 -3.63 -7.03
CA SER A 58 -1.78 -2.69 -5.92
C SER A 58 -0.38 -2.08 -5.88
N LEU A 59 0.68 -2.86 -6.13
CA LEU A 59 2.05 -2.34 -6.23
C LEU A 59 2.20 -1.28 -7.33
N LEU A 60 1.61 -1.52 -8.51
CA LEU A 60 1.64 -0.55 -9.60
C LEU A 60 0.91 0.74 -9.21
N ALA A 61 -0.25 0.63 -8.57
CA ALA A 61 -1.02 1.79 -8.12
C ALA A 61 -0.28 2.59 -7.04
N ILE A 62 0.34 1.92 -6.06
CA ILE A 62 1.17 2.53 -5.01
C ILE A 62 2.36 3.25 -5.64
N PHE A 63 3.01 2.65 -6.64
CA PHE A 63 4.14 3.27 -7.33
C PHE A 63 3.78 4.62 -7.96
N PHE A 64 2.69 4.67 -8.75
CA PHE A 64 2.24 5.93 -9.35
C PHE A 64 1.81 6.95 -8.30
N ASN A 65 1.10 6.51 -7.26
CA ASN A 65 0.64 7.39 -6.20
C ASN A 65 1.82 8.02 -5.44
N THR A 66 2.82 7.21 -5.06
CA THR A 66 4.03 7.68 -4.39
C THR A 66 4.86 8.57 -5.31
N ALA A 67 5.02 8.22 -6.59
CA ALA A 67 5.76 9.05 -7.55
C ALA A 67 5.13 10.46 -7.68
N MET A 68 3.80 10.53 -7.85
CA MET A 68 3.07 11.79 -7.89
C MET A 68 3.17 12.56 -6.56
N GLY A 69 3.06 11.86 -5.43
CA GLY A 69 3.22 12.43 -4.09
C GLY A 69 4.60 13.04 -3.88
N THR A 70 5.66 12.35 -4.29
CA THR A 70 7.04 12.84 -4.22
C THR A 70 7.24 14.09 -5.08
N VAL A 71 6.79 14.08 -6.34
CA VAL A 71 6.89 15.25 -7.22
C VAL A 71 6.20 16.47 -6.60
N ARG A 72 5.00 16.27 -6.05
CA ARG A 72 4.25 17.34 -5.38
C ARG A 72 4.98 17.86 -4.14
N HIS A 73 5.58 16.97 -3.34
CA HIS A 73 6.35 17.37 -2.15
C HIS A 73 7.61 18.16 -2.52
N MET A 74 8.27 17.79 -3.63
CA MET A 74 9.39 18.56 -4.18
C MET A 74 8.95 19.95 -4.67
N GLN A 75 7.78 20.06 -5.29
CA GLN A 75 7.23 21.36 -5.72
C GLN A 75 6.91 22.30 -4.54
N PHE A 76 6.52 21.75 -3.39
CA PHE A 76 6.27 22.54 -2.19
C PHE A 76 7.55 22.99 -1.46
N GLY A 77 8.75 22.61 -1.93
CA GLY A 77 10.02 23.00 -1.31
C GLY A 77 10.35 22.27 -0.01
N ASN A 78 9.54 21.31 0.42
CA ASN A 78 9.73 20.53 1.65
C ASN A 78 10.65 19.31 1.44
N PHE A 79 11.63 19.42 0.54
CA PHE A 79 12.52 18.30 0.21
C PHE A 79 13.86 18.42 0.93
N ASP A 80 14.03 17.63 1.99
CA ASP A 80 15.31 17.48 2.67
C ASP A 80 16.11 16.31 2.05
N LEU A 81 17.15 16.66 1.31
CA LEU A 81 18.02 15.70 0.63
C LEU A 81 18.78 14.81 1.62
N LEU A 82 19.13 15.31 2.81
CA LEU A 82 19.86 14.54 3.81
C LEU A 82 18.99 13.44 4.40
N LEU A 83 17.73 13.78 4.74
CA LEU A 83 16.75 12.81 5.21
C LEU A 83 16.42 11.78 4.13
N PHE A 84 16.25 12.22 2.87
CA PHE A 84 16.05 11.32 1.74
C PHE A 84 17.20 10.31 1.61
N LEU A 85 18.44 10.77 1.64
CA LEU A 85 19.61 9.90 1.46
C LEU A 85 19.79 8.92 2.63
N ALA A 86 19.38 9.30 3.85
CA ALA A 86 19.37 8.42 5.00
C ALA A 86 18.28 7.34 4.91
N MET A 87 17.08 7.71 4.46
CA MET A 87 15.93 6.79 4.38
C MET A 87 15.94 5.89 3.14
N PHE A 88 16.46 6.37 2.00
CA PHE A 88 16.48 5.65 0.73
C PHE A 88 17.11 4.25 0.80
N PRO A 89 18.33 4.05 1.34
CA PRO A 89 18.92 2.72 1.43
C PRO A 89 18.15 1.81 2.40
N ALA A 90 17.63 2.35 3.50
CA ALA A 90 16.80 1.60 4.44
C ALA A 90 15.49 1.12 3.78
N ALA A 91 14.84 1.98 2.99
CA ALA A 91 13.63 1.65 2.25
C ALA A 91 13.88 0.60 1.16
N LEU A 92 14.98 0.73 0.41
CA LEU A 92 15.38 -0.26 -0.60
C LEU A 92 15.64 -1.64 0.02
N LEU A 93 16.45 -1.68 1.09
CA LEU A 93 16.78 -2.93 1.78
C LEU A 93 15.54 -3.53 2.43
N GLY A 94 14.69 -2.73 3.06
CA GLY A 94 13.43 -3.18 3.65
C GLY A 94 12.46 -3.74 2.61
N GLY A 95 12.31 -3.06 1.47
CA GLY A 95 11.46 -3.49 0.36
C GLY A 95 11.96 -4.77 -0.32
N TYR A 96 13.27 -5.00 -0.36
CA TYR A 96 13.85 -6.22 -0.93
C TYR A 96 13.85 -7.40 0.05
N LEU A 97 14.30 -7.18 1.30
CA LEU A 97 14.44 -8.23 2.30
C LEU A 97 13.10 -8.63 2.93
N GLY A 98 12.18 -7.67 3.13
CA GLY A 98 10.89 -7.92 3.77
C GLY A 98 10.09 -9.05 3.12
N PRO A 99 9.85 -9.02 1.80
CA PRO A 99 9.17 -10.11 1.10
C PRO A 99 9.93 -11.43 1.14
N GLN A 100 11.27 -11.41 1.14
CA GLN A 100 12.07 -12.64 1.23
C GLN A 100 11.94 -13.32 2.59
N ILE A 101 11.94 -12.53 3.67
CA ILE A 101 11.71 -13.02 5.02
C ILE A 101 10.27 -13.51 5.16
N ALA A 102 9.30 -12.75 4.65
CA ALA A 102 7.88 -13.10 4.70
C ALA A 102 7.57 -14.44 4.03
N LYS A 103 8.30 -14.82 2.97
CA LYS A 103 8.17 -16.14 2.31
C LYS A 103 8.61 -17.32 3.19
N ARG A 104 9.48 -17.09 4.19
CA ARG A 104 10.01 -18.13 5.09
C ARG A 104 9.22 -18.25 6.40
N VAL A 105 8.28 -17.35 6.64
CA VAL A 105 7.48 -17.27 7.87
C VAL A 105 6.05 -17.72 7.57
N SER A 106 5.34 -18.25 8.57
CA SER A 106 3.95 -18.67 8.37
C SER A 106 3.04 -17.46 8.05
N PRO A 107 2.07 -17.60 7.13
CA PRO A 107 1.17 -16.51 6.73
C PRO A 107 0.41 -15.87 7.91
N GLN A 108 0.08 -16.68 8.92
CA GLN A 108 -0.60 -16.21 10.14
C GLN A 108 0.28 -15.27 10.95
N VAL A 109 1.58 -15.55 11.06
CA VAL A 109 2.53 -14.70 11.80
C VAL A 109 2.76 -13.40 11.02
N VAL A 110 2.93 -13.46 9.70
CA VAL A 110 3.06 -12.26 8.86
C VAL A 110 1.85 -11.33 9.03
N LYS A 111 0.64 -11.90 8.98
CA LYS A 111 -0.60 -11.14 9.21
C LYS A 111 -0.65 -10.51 10.61
N ARG A 112 -0.30 -11.26 11.66
CA ARG A 112 -0.29 -10.76 13.04
C ARG A 112 0.72 -9.63 13.25
N VAL A 113 1.93 -9.77 12.71
CA VAL A 113 2.97 -8.73 12.80
C VAL A 113 2.54 -7.46 12.08
N ALA A 114 1.97 -7.59 10.87
CA ALA A 114 1.45 -6.44 10.13
C ALA A 114 0.32 -5.73 10.89
N CYS A 115 -0.65 -6.49 11.44
CA CYS A 115 -1.73 -5.91 12.26
C CYS A 115 -1.20 -5.23 13.52
N ALA A 116 -0.26 -5.85 14.24
CA ALA A 116 0.34 -5.27 15.44
C ALA A 116 1.10 -3.97 15.12
N GLY A 117 1.88 -3.96 14.04
CA GLY A 117 2.58 -2.75 13.58
C GLY A 117 1.63 -1.61 13.21
N LEU A 118 0.54 -1.91 12.50
CA LEU A 118 -0.48 -0.92 12.15
C LEU A 118 -1.22 -0.37 13.39
N LEU A 119 -1.52 -1.24 14.37
CA LEU A 119 -2.14 -0.82 15.63
C LEU A 119 -1.21 0.08 16.45
N LEU A 120 0.07 -0.26 16.54
CA LEU A 120 1.07 0.58 17.22
C LEU A 120 1.19 1.95 16.56
N LEU A 121 1.25 1.99 15.22
CA LEU A 121 1.26 3.25 14.48
C LEU A 121 -0.01 4.06 14.74
N ALA A 122 -1.18 3.42 14.71
CA ALA A 122 -2.44 4.09 14.98
C ALA A 122 -2.50 4.68 16.40
N LEU A 123 -2.01 3.95 17.41
CA LEU A 123 -1.94 4.43 18.80
C LEU A 123 -1.01 5.65 18.95
N ASN A 124 0.15 5.63 18.29
CA ASN A 124 1.09 6.75 18.31
C ASN A 124 0.51 7.99 17.59
N LEU A 125 -0.15 7.80 16.45
CA LEU A 125 -0.83 8.90 15.74
C LEU A 125 -2.02 9.48 16.51
N LEU A 126 -2.69 8.67 17.36
CA LEU A 126 -3.77 9.11 18.24
C LEU A 126 -3.26 9.81 19.51
N GLY A 127 -1.94 9.90 19.72
CA GLY A 127 -1.34 10.53 20.89
C GLY A 127 -1.58 9.76 22.19
N VAL A 128 -1.88 8.46 22.10
CA VAL A 128 -2.03 7.58 23.28
C VAL A 128 -0.66 7.29 23.91
N TYR A 129 0.43 7.50 23.15
CA TYR A 129 1.83 7.47 23.57
C TYR A 129 2.68 8.41 22.72
#